data_AF-A0A3D2X3L4-F1
#
_entry.id   AF-A0A3D2X3L4-F1
#
_cell.length_a   1.000
_cell.length_b   1.000
_cell.length_c   1.000
_cell.angle_alpha   90.00
_cell.angle_beta   90.00
_cell.angle_gamma   90.00
#
_symmetry.space_group_name_H-M   'P 1'
#
loop_
_entity.id
_entity.type
_entity.pdbx_description
1 polymer ?
#
loop_
_entity_poly.entity_id
_entity_poly.type
_entity_poly.pdbx_seq_one_letter_code
_entity_poly.pdbx_strand_id
1 'polypeptide(L)'
;MIDTRCGLRCDGCTFKESHGCKGCIASNGNPFHGECSVAKCCQEKEQVHCGECKGFPCELLIEYSNDPVHGDNPKGARIEQCRQWGTFE
;
A
#
# COMPACT_ATOMS: atom_id res chain seq x y z
N MET A 1 -7.91 -10.46 -4.49
CA MET A 1 -8.17 -10.08 -3.08
C MET A 1 -7.29 -8.89 -2.75
N ILE A 2 -7.85 -7.87 -2.08
CA ILE A 2 -7.13 -6.67 -1.66
C ILE A 2 -6.72 -6.88 -0.20
N ASP A 3 -5.43 -6.94 0.08
CA ASP A 3 -4.87 -7.21 1.42
C ASP A 3 -4.06 -6.04 2.00
N THR A 4 -3.78 -5.02 1.19
CA THR A 4 -3.21 -3.74 1.62
C THR A 4 -3.80 -2.57 0.86
N ARG A 5 -3.60 -1.37 1.41
CA ARG A 5 -4.06 -0.12 0.79
C ARG A 5 -3.10 0.39 -0.30
N CYS A 6 -1.81 0.09 -0.19
CA CYS A 6 -0.76 0.64 -1.06
C CYS A 6 -0.38 -0.26 -2.25
N GLY A 7 -0.88 -1.50 -2.33
CA GLY A 7 -0.47 -2.46 -3.37
C GLY A 7 0.67 -3.39 -2.97
N LEU A 8 1.28 -3.22 -1.80
CA LEU A 8 2.27 -4.17 -1.29
C LEU A 8 1.55 -5.45 -0.86
N ARG A 9 1.87 -6.60 -1.45
CA ARG A 9 1.26 -7.86 -1.01
C ARG A 9 1.78 -8.24 0.37
N CYS A 10 0.87 -8.43 1.31
CA CYS A 10 1.20 -8.86 2.66
C CYS A 10 1.42 -10.38 2.73
N ASP A 11 1.07 -11.10 1.67
CA ASP A 11 1.43 -12.49 1.47
C ASP A 11 2.95 -12.65 1.31
N GLY A 12 3.57 -13.55 2.08
CA GLY A 12 5.04 -13.71 2.14
C GLY A 12 5.83 -12.58 2.80
N CYS A 13 5.17 -11.58 3.41
CA CYS A 13 5.84 -10.49 4.10
C CYS A 13 6.45 -10.93 5.44
N THR A 14 7.79 -10.96 5.52
CA THR A 14 8.56 -11.41 6.70
C THR A 14 8.35 -10.55 7.95
N PHE A 15 7.88 -9.31 7.80
CA PHE A 15 7.54 -8.42 8.92
C PHE A 15 6.34 -8.90 9.73
N LYS A 16 5.46 -9.74 9.15
CA LYS A 16 4.37 -10.36 9.91
C LYS A 16 4.89 -11.23 11.04
N GLU A 17 5.90 -12.05 10.76
CA GLU A 17 6.51 -12.96 11.74
C GLU A 17 7.52 -12.24 12.61
N SER A 18 8.47 -11.52 12.00
CA SER A 18 9.60 -10.90 12.73
C SER A 18 9.20 -9.74 13.64
N HIS A 19 8.14 -9.00 13.30
CA HIS A 19 7.73 -7.79 14.02
C HIS A 19 6.26 -7.84 14.48
N GLY A 20 5.58 -8.99 14.33
CA GLY A 20 4.16 -9.10 14.63
C GLY A 20 3.28 -8.17 13.80
N CYS A 21 3.72 -7.79 12.59
CA CYS A 21 2.98 -6.85 11.74
C CYS A 21 1.62 -7.42 11.37
N LYS A 22 0.54 -6.70 11.70
CA LYS A 22 -0.83 -7.08 11.33
C LYS A 22 -1.23 -6.61 9.92
N GLY A 23 -0.41 -5.77 9.28
CA GLY A 23 -0.70 -5.13 8.01
C GLY A 23 -1.65 -3.93 8.15
N CYS A 24 -1.57 -2.99 7.21
CA CYS A 24 -2.25 -1.69 7.32
C CYS A 24 -3.78 -1.75 7.37
N ILE A 25 -4.42 -2.79 6.81
CA ILE A 25 -5.87 -2.93 6.87
C ILE A 25 -6.30 -3.37 8.28
N ALA A 26 -5.75 -4.47 8.80
CA ALA A 26 -6.15 -5.02 10.09
C ALA A 26 -5.74 -4.14 11.28
N SER A 27 -4.68 -3.34 11.14
CA SER A 27 -4.25 -2.39 12.17
C SER A 27 -4.80 -0.97 11.98
N ASN A 28 -5.78 -0.79 11.09
CA ASN A 28 -6.40 0.50 10.80
C ASN A 28 -5.39 1.62 10.51
N GLY A 29 -4.45 1.36 9.61
CA GLY A 29 -3.45 2.32 9.13
C GLY A 29 -2.14 2.34 9.91
N ASN A 30 -1.94 1.44 10.87
CA ASN A 30 -0.76 1.40 11.74
C ASN A 30 0.02 0.07 11.60
N PRO A 31 0.70 -0.21 10.47
CA PRO A 31 1.60 -1.37 10.36
C PRO A 31 2.74 -1.32 11.40
N PHE A 32 3.67 -2.28 11.35
CA PHE A 32 4.72 -2.40 12.37
C PHE A 32 5.57 -1.13 12.59
N HIS A 33 5.66 -0.26 11.58
CA HIS A 33 6.42 0.99 11.64
C HIS A 33 5.58 2.22 12.07
N GLY A 34 4.35 2.03 12.58
CA GLY A 34 3.46 3.11 13.00
C GLY A 34 2.53 3.62 11.88
N GLU A 35 2.02 4.85 12.03
CA GLU A 35 1.05 5.46 11.09
C GLU A 35 1.60 5.47 9.65
N CYS A 36 0.84 4.89 8.71
CA CYS A 36 1.19 4.84 7.30
C CYS A 36 0.49 5.97 6.53
N SER A 37 1.27 6.86 5.92
CA SER A 37 0.77 7.99 5.12
C SER A 37 -0.15 7.56 3.98
N VAL A 38 0.18 6.46 3.30
CA VAL A 38 -0.65 5.91 2.21
C VAL A 38 -1.98 5.36 2.74
N ALA A 39 -1.94 4.66 3.88
CA ALA A 39 -3.15 4.12 4.49
C ALA A 39 -4.11 5.24 4.92
N LYS A 40 -3.57 6.26 5.60
CA LYS A 40 -4.29 7.47 6.00
C LYS A 40 -4.92 8.18 4.80
N CYS A 41 -4.16 8.41 3.74
CA CYS A 41 -4.65 9.03 2.52
C CYS A 41 -5.83 8.25 1.90
N CYS A 42 -5.76 6.91 1.88
CA CYS A 42 -6.89 6.09 1.40
C CYS A 42 -8.09 6.21 2.34
N GLN A 43 -7.89 6.17 3.66
CA GLN A 43 -8.97 6.26 4.64
C GLN A 43 -9.69 7.61 4.58
N GLU A 44 -8.96 8.73 4.50
CA GLU A 44 -9.52 10.09 4.38
C GLU A 44 -10.31 10.28 3.08
N LYS A 45 -9.96 9.55 2.02
CA LYS A 45 -10.65 9.56 0.73
C LYS A 45 -11.73 8.48 0.61
N GLU A 46 -11.97 7.71 1.68
CA GLU A 46 -12.89 6.58 1.70
C GLU A 46 -12.58 5.52 0.62
N GLN A 47 -11.30 5.35 0.30
CA GLN A 47 -10.78 4.40 -0.68
C GLN A 47 -10.28 3.13 0.01
N VAL A 48 -10.53 1.99 -0.63
CA VAL A 48 -10.03 0.68 -0.19
C VAL A 48 -8.53 0.60 -0.44
N HIS A 49 -8.08 1.01 -1.63
CA HIS A 49 -6.67 1.01 -2.02
C HIS A 49 -6.36 2.15 -3.00
N CYS A 50 -5.07 2.46 -3.21
CA CYS A 50 -4.64 3.56 -4.06
C CYS A 50 -5.08 3.44 -5.53
N GLY A 51 -5.41 2.24 -6.00
CA GLY A 51 -5.91 2.01 -7.36
C GLY A 51 -7.27 2.66 -7.63
N GLU A 52 -8.05 2.98 -6.59
CA GLU A 52 -9.32 3.72 -6.70
C GLU A 52 -9.12 5.25 -6.77
N CYS A 53 -7.87 5.71 -6.67
CA CYS A 53 -7.58 7.14 -6.70
C CYS A 53 -7.82 7.72 -8.10
N LYS A 54 -8.64 8.79 -8.19
CA LYS A 54 -8.87 9.51 -9.47
C LYS A 54 -7.58 10.02 -10.12
N GLY A 55 -6.56 10.32 -9.32
CA GLY A 55 -5.24 10.75 -9.79
C GLY A 55 -4.21 9.61 -9.83
N PHE A 56 -4.64 8.36 -10.00
CA PHE A 56 -3.75 7.21 -9.96
C PHE A 56 -2.84 7.10 -11.21
N PRO A 57 -1.53 6.80 -11.04
CA PRO A 57 -0.80 6.78 -9.77
C PRO A 57 -0.54 8.20 -9.27
N CYS A 58 -0.87 8.46 -8.01
CA CYS A 58 -0.63 9.78 -7.42
C CYS A 58 0.81 9.90 -6.90
N GLU A 59 1.29 11.13 -6.76
CA GLU A 59 2.65 11.45 -6.29
C GLU A 59 3.04 10.70 -5.01
N LEU A 60 2.17 10.70 -3.99
CA LEU A 60 2.39 9.96 -2.75
C LEU A 60 2.68 8.46 -2.99
N LEU A 61 1.95 7.80 -3.90
CA LEU A 61 2.20 6.39 -4.20
C LEU A 61 3.49 6.20 -4.99
N ILE A 62 3.79 7.12 -5.92
CA ILE A 62 5.02 7.10 -6.72
C ILE A 62 6.23 7.22 -5.82
N GLU A 63 6.26 8.21 -4.93
CA GLU A 63 7.34 8.41 -3.96
C GLU A 63 7.48 7.20 -3.03
N TYR A 64 6.35 6.74 -2.47
CA TYR A 64 6.36 5.60 -1.55
C TYR A 64 6.89 4.32 -2.21
N SER A 65 6.56 4.09 -3.48
CA SER A 65 7.04 2.94 -4.27
C SER A 65 8.50 3.06 -4.71
N ASN A 66 8.99 4.28 -4.91
CA ASN A 66 10.33 4.52 -5.47
C ASN A 66 11.36 4.98 -4.43
N ASP A 67 11.00 5.02 -3.15
CA ASP A 67 11.90 5.38 -2.06
C ASP A 67 13.22 4.59 -2.15
N PRO A 68 14.39 5.24 -2.04
CA PRO A 68 15.68 4.60 -2.29
C PRO A 68 16.06 3.54 -1.24
N VAL A 69 15.44 3.55 -0.06
CA VAL A 69 15.77 2.65 1.07
C VAL A 69 14.65 1.65 1.34
N HIS A 70 13.40 2.10 1.29
CA HIS A 70 12.19 1.37 1.67
C HIS A 70 11.18 1.20 0.52
N GLY A 71 11.58 1.60 -0.70
CA GLY A 71 10.78 1.43 -1.90
C GLY A 71 10.72 -0.03 -2.37
N ASP A 72 10.01 -0.25 -3.47
CA ASP A 72 9.86 -1.55 -4.07
C ASP A 72 11.13 -2.02 -4.80
N ASN A 73 11.29 -3.35 -4.85
CA ASN A 73 12.26 -4.00 -5.71
C ASN A 73 11.56 -5.14 -6.48
N PRO A 74 11.20 -4.98 -7.77
CA PRO A 74 11.52 -3.82 -8.62
C PRO A 74 10.70 -2.57 -8.26
N LYS A 75 11.29 -1.39 -8.52
CA LYS A 75 10.61 -0.10 -8.38
C LYS A 75 9.27 -0.09 -9.12
N GLY A 76 8.23 0.46 -8.49
CA GLY A 76 6.89 0.50 -9.08
C GLY A 76 6.02 -0.75 -8.82
N ALA A 77 6.52 -1.80 -8.14
CA ALA A 77 5.75 -3.05 -7.99
C ALA A 77 4.37 -2.84 -7.34
N ARG A 78 4.27 -1.99 -6.31
CA ARG A 78 2.99 -1.70 -5.65
C ARG A 78 2.03 -0.88 -6.52
N ILE A 79 2.57 -0.06 -7.43
CA ILE A 79 1.77 0.68 -8.43
C ILE A 79 1.14 -0.32 -9.39
N GLU A 80 1.90 -1.25 -9.94
CA GLU A 80 1.35 -2.24 -10.87
C GLU A 80 0.35 -3.18 -10.18
N GLN A 81 0.57 -3.53 -8.91
CA GLN A 81 -0.43 -4.27 -8.13
C GLN A 81 -1.72 -3.45 -7.94
N CYS A 82 -1.62 -2.15 -7.64
CA CYS A 82 -2.80 -1.29 -7.54
C CYS A 82 -3.52 -1.15 -8.88
N ARG A 83 -2.81 -1.12 -10.00
CA ARG A 83 -3.40 -1.07 -11.35
C ARG A 83 -4.25 -2.31 -11.62
N GLN A 84 -3.78 -3.49 -11.22
CA GLN A 84 -4.53 -4.74 -11.34
C GLN A 84 -5.77 -4.80 -10.44
N TRP A 85 -5.76 -4.08 -9.31
CA TRP A 85 -6.93 -4.01 -8.42
C TRP A 85 -7.94 -2.95 -8.85
N GLY A 86 -7.46 -1.84 -9.44
CA GLY A 86 -8.28 -0.73 -9.90
C GLY A 86 -9.10 -1.00 -11.16
N THR A 87 -9.04 -2.22 -11.71
CA THR A 87 -9.90 -2.62 -12.83
C THR A 87 -11.29 -2.98 -12.33
N PHE A 88 -12.17 -1.97 -12.30
CA PHE A 88 -13.60 -2.15 -12.58
C PHE A 88 -14.02 -1.05 -13.56
N GLU A 89 -14.88 -1.45 -14.50
CA GLU A 89 -15.26 -0.80 -15.78
C GLU A 89 -15.60 0.69 -15.74
#